data_AF-A0A2N1UMX8-F1
#
_entry.id   AF-A0A2N1UMX8-F1
#
_cell.length_a   1.000
_cell.length_b   1.000
_cell.length_c   1.000
_cell.angle_alpha   90.00
_cell.angle_beta   90.00
_cell.angle_gamma   90.00
#
_symmetry.space_group_name_H-M   'P 1'
#
loop_
_entity.id
_entity.type
_entity.pdbx_description
1 polymer ?
#
loop_
_entity_poly.entity_id
_entity_poly.type
_entity_poly.pdbx_seq_one_letter_code
_entity_poly.pdbx_strand_id
1 'polypeptide(L)'
;MNIVFVGKLTLYTFFASIFIYLLSFLGFLKPGVEFFGFFLIIFTLIGLSFWKIEYGFLFLIFEFLAGIDGHLFEFKSLSIRFALFVVFMFVWIIQKIWDYKSLKLQIKNFTKSFFFKSFAFALFFIALAGILGIIRGNSLNLIFADLVCYSYLLLIFPFFDLISDSKKCEITKVFQIFSGTIIATSALTITTLYLFASHLAVHGGIYYQWFREYIIGKIATMNNNFFRVVMSSDILTLVFFLIIISILFFTLESSLEIFFWDLLLVLFFYV
;
A
#
# COMPACT_ATOMS: atom_id res chain seq x y z
N MET A 1 23.84 6.42 4.56
CA MET A 1 23.20 6.17 3.24
C MET A 1 22.52 7.46 2.84
N ASN A 2 22.85 8.07 1.69
CA ASN A 2 22.18 9.31 1.27
C ASN A 2 20.79 8.97 0.74
N ILE A 3 19.76 9.24 1.55
CA ILE A 3 18.37 9.02 1.16
C ILE A 3 17.91 10.24 0.36
N VAL A 4 17.56 10.02 -0.91
CA VAL A 4 17.03 11.05 -1.80
C VAL A 4 15.52 10.87 -1.91
N PHE A 5 14.77 11.79 -1.30
CA PHE A 5 13.30 11.76 -1.29
C PHE A 5 12.67 12.28 -2.59
N VAL A 6 13.29 13.29 -3.20
CA VAL A 6 12.79 13.92 -4.44
C VAL A 6 13.75 13.64 -5.58
N GLY A 7 13.26 12.94 -6.60
CA GLY A 7 14.03 12.61 -7.80
C GLY A 7 13.14 12.45 -9.03
N LYS A 8 13.70 11.92 -10.12
CA LYS A 8 12.95 11.65 -11.36
C LYS A 8 11.79 10.68 -11.12
N LEU A 9 12.01 9.66 -10.28
CA LEU A 9 10.98 8.66 -9.98
C LEU A 9 9.80 9.28 -9.23
N THR A 10 10.04 10.26 -8.34
CA THR A 10 8.99 11.02 -7.65
C THR A 10 8.05 11.72 -8.64
N LEU A 11 8.62 12.32 -9.69
CA LEU A 11 7.83 12.98 -10.72
C LEU A 11 7.01 11.95 -11.53
N TYR A 12 7.64 10.83 -11.91
CA TYR A 12 6.96 9.77 -12.63
C TYR A 12 5.82 9.14 -11.82
N THR A 13 6.04 8.90 -10.52
CA THR A 13 5.02 8.32 -9.64
C THR A 13 3.89 9.29 -9.38
N PHE A 14 4.17 10.59 -9.22
CA PHE A 14 3.15 11.62 -9.14
C PHE A 14 2.21 11.60 -10.35
N PHE A 15 2.77 11.68 -11.57
CA PHE A 15 1.96 11.65 -12.79
C PHE A 15 1.27 10.31 -13.00
N ALA A 16 1.91 9.19 -12.65
CA ALA A 16 1.31 7.87 -12.72
C ALA A 16 0.11 7.74 -11.77
N SER A 17 0.19 8.27 -10.54
CA SER A 17 -0.93 8.29 -9.59
C SER A 17 -2.11 9.09 -10.13
N ILE A 18 -1.86 10.31 -10.64
CA ILE A 18 -2.91 11.14 -11.25
C ILE A 18 -3.55 10.41 -12.43
N PHE A 19 -2.72 9.82 -13.30
CA PHE A 19 -3.20 9.06 -14.45
C PHE A 19 -4.08 7.89 -14.02
N ILE A 20 -3.70 7.15 -12.97
CA ILE A 20 -4.50 6.05 -12.42
C ILE A 20 -5.83 6.54 -11.85
N TYR A 21 -5.87 7.68 -11.13
CA TYR A 21 -7.13 8.24 -10.65
C TYR A 21 -8.05 8.65 -11.80
N LEU A 22 -7.50 9.29 -12.84
CA LEU A 22 -8.27 9.64 -14.03
C LEU A 22 -8.78 8.41 -14.76
N LEU A 23 -7.95 7.37 -14.88
CA LEU A 23 -8.33 6.12 -15.52
C LEU A 23 -9.40 5.37 -14.71
N SER A 24 -9.31 5.38 -13.37
CA SER A 24 -10.33 4.83 -12.47
C SER A 24 -11.65 5.60 -12.60
N PHE A 25 -11.61 6.93 -12.67
CA PHE A 25 -12.82 7.72 -12.93
C PHE A 25 -13.45 7.39 -14.29
N LEU A 26 -12.65 7.18 -15.34
CA LEU A 26 -13.15 6.70 -16.62
C LEU A 26 -13.68 5.26 -16.55
N GLY A 27 -13.07 4.41 -15.72
CA GLY A 27 -13.54 3.06 -15.39
C GLY A 27 -14.93 3.06 -14.79
N PHE A 28 -15.17 3.94 -13.82
CA PHE A 28 -16.47 4.15 -13.21
C PHE A 28 -17.55 4.55 -14.24
N LEU A 29 -17.20 5.45 -15.16
CA LEU A 29 -18.13 5.88 -16.22
C LEU A 29 -18.37 4.79 -17.26
N LYS A 30 -17.40 3.91 -17.50
CA LYS A 30 -17.42 2.89 -18.53
C LYS A 30 -16.84 1.57 -17.99
N PRO A 31 -17.70 0.60 -17.60
CA PRO A 31 -17.25 -0.67 -17.03
C PRO A 31 -16.23 -1.44 -17.88
N GLY A 32 -16.23 -1.25 -19.21
CA GLY A 32 -15.20 -1.82 -20.09
C GLY A 32 -13.79 -1.31 -19.76
N VAL A 33 -13.62 -0.02 -19.44
CA VAL A 33 -12.33 0.56 -19.06
C VAL A 33 -11.84 -0.01 -17.74
N GLU A 34 -12.74 -0.23 -16.78
CA GLU A 34 -12.41 -0.89 -15.52
C GLU A 34 -11.90 -2.32 -15.75
N PHE A 35 -12.63 -3.12 -16.52
CA PHE A 35 -12.24 -4.48 -16.89
C PHE A 35 -10.85 -4.52 -17.56
N PHE A 36 -10.62 -3.69 -18.58
CA PHE A 36 -9.32 -3.65 -19.26
C PHE A 36 -8.21 -3.13 -18.35
N GLY A 37 -8.49 -2.11 -17.52
CA GLY A 37 -7.55 -1.56 -16.55
C GLY A 37 -7.09 -2.61 -15.54
N PHE A 38 -8.02 -3.39 -14.99
CA PHE A 38 -7.74 -4.48 -14.05
C PHE A 38 -6.71 -5.48 -14.62
N PHE A 39 -6.97 -6.03 -15.81
CA PHE A 39 -6.07 -7.01 -16.43
C PHE A 39 -4.75 -6.38 -16.88
N LEU A 40 -4.77 -5.16 -17.41
CA LEU A 40 -3.56 -4.45 -17.82
C LEU A 40 -2.59 -4.27 -16.65
N ILE A 41 -3.08 -3.86 -15.48
CA ILE A 41 -2.26 -3.66 -14.28
C ILE A 41 -1.67 -5.00 -13.81
N ILE A 42 -2.45 -6.09 -13.81
CA ILE A 42 -1.97 -7.43 -13.45
C ILE A 42 -0.87 -7.90 -14.42
N PHE A 43 -1.10 -7.81 -15.74
CA PHE A 43 -0.11 -8.24 -16.73
C PHE A 43 1.16 -7.41 -16.66
N THR A 44 1.04 -6.11 -16.36
CA THR A 44 2.19 -5.23 -16.12
C THR A 44 3.01 -5.71 -14.92
N LEU A 45 2.35 -6.00 -13.78
CA LEU A 45 3.02 -6.54 -12.59
C LEU A 45 3.74 -7.85 -12.91
N ILE A 46 3.09 -8.78 -13.62
CA ILE A 46 3.68 -10.06 -14.01
C ILE A 46 4.94 -9.83 -14.85
N GLY A 47 4.83 -9.02 -15.91
CA GLY A 47 5.96 -8.71 -16.80
C GLY A 47 7.14 -8.07 -16.06
N LEU A 48 6.86 -7.10 -15.19
CA LEU A 48 7.88 -6.46 -14.35
C LEU A 48 8.52 -7.45 -13.38
N SER A 49 7.73 -8.29 -12.72
CA SER A 49 8.21 -9.26 -11.73
C SER A 49 9.09 -10.36 -12.34
N PHE A 50 8.78 -10.79 -13.56
CA PHE A 50 9.64 -11.73 -14.31
C PHE A 50 10.92 -11.08 -14.85
N TRP A 51 10.86 -9.80 -15.24
CA TRP A 51 12.07 -9.09 -15.66
C TRP A 51 13.01 -8.86 -14.47
N LYS A 52 12.51 -8.23 -13.41
CA LYS A 52 13.21 -8.05 -12.14
C LYS A 52 12.20 -7.97 -11.00
N ILE A 53 12.34 -8.86 -10.03
CA ILE A 53 11.43 -8.92 -8.88
C ILE A 53 11.37 -7.61 -8.08
N GLU A 54 12.45 -6.81 -8.09
CA GLU A 54 12.48 -5.44 -7.55
C GLU A 54 11.40 -4.56 -8.19
N TYR A 55 11.28 -4.57 -9.52
CA TYR A 55 10.31 -3.71 -10.22
C TYR A 55 8.88 -4.15 -9.97
N GLY A 56 8.63 -5.46 -9.90
CA GLY A 56 7.33 -5.99 -9.48
C GLY A 56 6.97 -5.53 -8.07
N PHE A 57 7.92 -5.58 -7.14
CA PHE A 57 7.70 -5.15 -5.77
C PHE A 57 7.50 -3.64 -5.64
N LEU A 58 8.29 -2.83 -6.35
CA LEU A 58 8.12 -1.38 -6.39
C LEU A 58 6.78 -0.98 -7.00
N PHE A 59 6.32 -1.70 -8.03
CA PHE A 59 5.00 -1.50 -8.62
C PHE A 59 3.87 -1.86 -7.64
N LEU A 60 4.03 -2.95 -6.90
CA LEU A 60 3.09 -3.34 -5.84
C LEU A 60 3.02 -2.27 -4.73
N ILE A 61 4.16 -1.77 -4.25
CA ILE A 61 4.21 -0.66 -3.28
C ILE A 61 3.49 0.55 -3.84
N PHE A 62 3.78 0.93 -5.09
CA PHE A 62 3.13 2.06 -5.73
C PHE A 62 1.60 1.90 -5.75
N GLU A 63 1.07 0.72 -6.07
CA GLU A 63 -0.37 0.48 -6.03
C GLU A 63 -0.93 0.51 -4.60
N PHE A 64 -0.21 0.00 -3.61
CA PHE A 64 -0.69 0.07 -2.21
C PHE A 64 -0.84 1.50 -1.73
N LEU A 65 0.08 2.37 -2.17
CA LEU A 65 0.10 3.78 -1.81
C LEU A 65 -0.91 4.62 -2.61
N ALA A 66 -0.98 4.41 -3.92
CA ALA A 66 -1.89 5.14 -4.80
C ALA A 66 -3.32 4.60 -4.76
N GLY A 67 -3.48 3.29 -4.63
CA GLY A 67 -4.74 2.55 -4.69
C GLY A 67 -5.62 2.70 -3.47
N ILE A 68 -5.16 3.39 -2.42
CA ILE A 68 -5.85 3.70 -1.14
C ILE A 68 -6.50 2.47 -0.50
N ASP A 69 -7.67 2.04 -0.95
CA ASP A 69 -8.40 0.87 -0.46
C ASP A 69 -8.34 -0.35 -1.41
N GLY A 70 -7.65 -0.22 -2.55
CA GLY A 70 -7.43 -1.31 -3.51
C GLY A 70 -8.61 -1.56 -4.45
N HIS A 71 -9.64 -0.72 -4.36
CA HIS A 71 -10.88 -0.86 -5.13
C HIS A 71 -10.86 -0.09 -6.44
N LEU A 72 -9.84 0.75 -6.73
CA LEU A 72 -9.78 1.60 -7.94
C LEU A 72 -10.10 0.87 -9.26
N PHE A 73 -9.81 -0.43 -9.31
CA PHE A 73 -10.27 -1.35 -10.34
C PHE A 73 -10.74 -2.64 -9.67
N GLU A 74 -11.92 -3.11 -10.04
CA GLU A 74 -12.44 -4.39 -9.58
C GLU A 74 -12.85 -5.31 -10.71
N PHE A 75 -12.75 -6.62 -10.45
CA PHE A 75 -13.35 -7.62 -11.32
C PHE A 75 -14.13 -8.64 -10.49
N LYS A 76 -15.46 -8.64 -10.64
CA LYS A 76 -16.36 -9.57 -9.90
C LYS A 76 -16.11 -9.55 -8.39
N SER A 77 -16.01 -8.35 -7.80
CA SER A 77 -15.73 -8.13 -6.37
C SER A 77 -14.31 -8.54 -5.92
N LEU A 78 -13.41 -8.89 -6.86
CA LEU A 78 -12.00 -9.06 -6.58
C LEU A 78 -11.30 -7.70 -6.72
N SER A 79 -10.74 -7.20 -5.62
CA SER A 79 -9.97 -5.96 -5.62
C SER A 79 -8.64 -6.14 -6.38
N ILE A 80 -8.22 -5.11 -7.12
CA ILE A 80 -6.94 -5.16 -7.84
C ILE A 80 -5.78 -5.40 -6.89
N ARG A 81 -5.81 -4.79 -5.69
CA ARG A 81 -4.76 -4.96 -4.68
C ARG A 81 -4.56 -6.42 -4.27
N PHE A 82 -5.66 -7.12 -3.96
CA PHE A 82 -5.56 -8.52 -3.56
C PHE A 82 -5.06 -9.39 -4.72
N ALA A 83 -5.55 -9.13 -5.94
CA ALA A 83 -5.06 -9.83 -7.13
C ALA A 83 -3.55 -9.60 -7.35
N LEU A 84 -3.08 -8.36 -7.23
CA LEU A 84 -1.66 -8.01 -7.35
C LEU A 84 -0.82 -8.68 -6.27
N PHE A 85 -1.29 -8.69 -5.02
CA PHE A 85 -0.61 -9.37 -3.92
C PHE A 85 -0.46 -10.87 -4.19
N VAL A 86 -1.55 -11.56 -4.54
CA VAL A 86 -1.52 -13.01 -4.80
C VAL A 86 -0.60 -13.32 -5.97
N VAL A 87 -0.71 -12.57 -7.07
CA VAL A 87 0.12 -12.75 -8.27
C VAL A 87 1.59 -12.49 -7.97
N PHE A 88 1.91 -11.40 -7.28
CA PHE A 88 3.30 -11.07 -6.91
C PHE A 88 3.89 -12.15 -6.00
N MET A 89 3.18 -12.55 -4.94
CA MET A 89 3.62 -13.59 -4.02
C MET A 89 3.84 -14.92 -4.74
N PHE A 90 2.95 -15.28 -5.67
CA PHE A 90 3.09 -16.49 -6.48
C PHE A 90 4.35 -16.46 -7.35
N VAL A 91 4.59 -15.35 -8.07
CA VAL A 91 5.82 -15.19 -8.89
C VAL A 91 7.07 -15.23 -8.03
N TRP A 92 7.07 -14.54 -6.88
CA TRP A 92 8.20 -14.55 -5.94
C TRP A 92 8.49 -15.96 -5.41
N ILE A 93 7.45 -16.70 -4.97
CA ILE A 93 7.59 -18.08 -4.48
C ILE A 93 8.19 -18.98 -5.56
N ILE A 94 7.68 -18.91 -6.80
CA ILE A 94 8.20 -19.70 -7.92
C ILE A 94 9.70 -19.44 -8.13
N GLN A 95 10.10 -18.17 -8.16
CA GLN A 95 11.51 -17.79 -8.31
C GLN A 95 12.38 -18.33 -7.15
N LYS A 96 11.84 -18.38 -5.93
CA LYS A 96 12.57 -18.87 -4.75
C LYS A 96 12.62 -20.38 -4.62
N ILE A 97 11.60 -21.10 -5.07
CA ILE A 97 11.62 -22.56 -5.09
C ILE A 97 12.73 -23.06 -6.02
N TRP A 98 12.98 -22.36 -7.13
CA TRP A 98 14.11 -22.69 -8.02
C TRP A 98 15.48 -22.47 -7.39
N ASP A 99 15.62 -21.56 -6.42
CA ASP A 99 16.85 -21.33 -5.64
C ASP A 99 16.63 -21.64 -4.15
N TYR A 100 16.33 -22.91 -3.85
CA TYR A 100 16.06 -23.38 -2.49
C TYR A 100 17.16 -23.04 -1.47
N LYS A 101 18.43 -23.02 -1.90
CA LYS A 101 19.57 -22.69 -1.02
C LYS A 101 19.46 -21.24 -0.53
N SER A 102 19.12 -20.31 -1.42
CA SER A 102 18.89 -18.90 -1.04
C SER A 102 17.73 -18.75 -0.07
N LEU A 103 16.62 -19.46 -0.30
CA LEU A 103 15.42 -19.39 0.55
C LEU A 103 15.73 -19.85 1.97
N LYS A 104 16.43 -20.98 2.13
CA LYS A 104 16.80 -21.50 3.46
C LYS A 104 17.73 -20.55 4.22
N LEU A 105 18.68 -19.91 3.53
CA LEU A 105 19.56 -18.91 4.13
C LEU A 105 18.78 -17.67 4.58
N GLN A 106 17.84 -17.22 3.76
CA GLN A 106 16.99 -16.06 4.05
C GLN A 106 16.09 -16.28 5.26
N ILE A 107 15.42 -17.44 5.33
CA ILE A 107 14.61 -17.79 6.50
C ILE A 107 15.48 -17.83 7.76
N LYS A 108 16.69 -18.41 7.69
CA LYS A 108 17.63 -18.44 8.82
C LYS A 108 18.10 -17.06 9.25
N ASN A 109 18.30 -16.13 8.31
CA ASN A 109 18.70 -14.77 8.62
C ASN A 109 17.52 -13.97 9.21
N PHE A 110 16.33 -14.14 8.64
CA PHE A 110 15.11 -13.51 9.13
C PHE A 110 14.79 -13.96 10.55
N THR A 111 14.86 -15.25 10.88
CA THR A 111 14.61 -15.76 12.24
C THR A 111 15.59 -15.24 13.30
N LYS A 112 16.79 -14.82 12.88
CA LYS A 112 17.78 -14.17 13.73
C LYS A 112 17.61 -12.66 13.83
N SER A 113 16.82 -12.05 12.95
CA SER A 113 16.59 -10.62 12.96
C SER A 113 15.77 -10.19 14.18
N PHE A 114 15.96 -8.95 14.61
CA PHE A 114 15.18 -8.35 15.69
C PHE A 114 13.66 -8.40 15.40
N PHE A 115 13.27 -8.22 14.13
CA PHE A 115 11.88 -8.18 13.67
C PHE A 115 11.14 -9.51 13.80
N PHE A 116 11.85 -10.64 13.85
CA PHE A 116 11.20 -11.95 13.88
C PHE A 116 10.29 -12.13 15.09
N LYS A 117 10.69 -11.61 16.26
CA LYS A 117 9.87 -11.74 17.48
C LYS A 117 8.55 -11.00 17.33
N SER A 118 8.57 -9.77 16.85
CA SER A 118 7.37 -8.96 16.62
C SER A 118 6.47 -9.58 15.53
N PHE A 119 7.09 -10.09 14.46
CA PHE A 119 6.37 -10.77 13.39
C PHE A 119 5.71 -12.08 13.88
N ALA A 120 6.43 -12.90 14.63
CA ALA A 120 5.91 -14.14 15.21
C ALA A 120 4.79 -13.86 16.21
N PHE A 121 4.92 -12.80 17.01
CA PHE A 121 3.87 -12.33 17.91
C PHE A 121 2.60 -11.91 17.15
N ALA A 122 2.74 -11.14 16.07
CA ALA A 122 1.61 -10.77 15.21
C ALA A 122 0.90 -12.00 14.64
N LEU A 123 1.66 -12.94 14.07
CA LEU A 123 1.11 -14.19 13.54
C LEU A 123 0.41 -15.03 14.61
N PHE A 124 0.95 -15.06 15.83
CA PHE A 124 0.31 -15.74 16.95
C PHE A 124 -1.08 -15.15 17.25
N PHE A 125 -1.21 -13.83 17.31
CA PHE A 125 -2.51 -13.18 17.55
C PHE A 125 -3.49 -13.35 16.40
N ILE A 126 -3.02 -13.31 15.15
CA ILE A 126 -3.85 -13.57 13.97
C ILE A 126 -4.39 -15.01 14.00
N ALA A 127 -3.53 -15.99 14.31
CA ALA A 127 -3.93 -17.38 14.45
C ALA A 127 -4.91 -17.57 15.61
N LEU A 128 -4.63 -16.96 16.77
CA LEU A 128 -5.51 -16.99 17.94
C LEU A 128 -6.88 -16.39 17.63
N ALA A 129 -6.94 -15.25 16.93
CA ALA A 129 -8.18 -14.61 16.51
C ALA A 129 -8.99 -15.50 15.57
N GLY A 130 -8.33 -16.15 14.59
CA GLY A 130 -8.97 -17.13 13.71
C GLY A 130 -9.55 -18.32 14.48
N ILE A 131 -8.79 -18.90 15.40
CA ILE A 131 -9.24 -20.03 16.24
C ILE A 131 -10.43 -19.61 17.12
N LEU A 132 -10.37 -18.44 17.76
CA LEU A 132 -11.47 -17.90 18.56
C LEU A 132 -12.72 -17.64 17.72
N GLY A 133 -12.56 -17.19 16.47
CA GLY A 133 -13.65 -17.03 15.52
C GLY A 133 -14.36 -18.35 15.23
N ILE A 134 -13.60 -19.43 15.02
CA ILE A 134 -14.14 -20.78 14.82
C ILE A 134 -14.86 -21.27 16.08
N ILE A 135 -14.26 -21.13 17.26
CA ILE A 135 -14.84 -21.57 18.54
C ILE A 135 -16.17 -20.84 18.83
N ARG A 136 -16.28 -19.57 18.43
CA ARG A 136 -17.51 -18.76 18.60
C ARG A 136 -18.59 -19.05 17.57
N GLY A 137 -18.34 -19.96 16.62
CA GLY A 137 -19.31 -20.33 15.58
C GLY A 137 -19.48 -19.28 14.48
N ASN A 138 -18.49 -18.40 14.28
CA ASN A 138 -18.52 -17.47 13.15
C ASN A 138 -18.41 -18.25 11.83
N SER A 139 -19.04 -17.74 10.77
CA SER A 139 -18.91 -18.34 9.44
C SER A 139 -17.47 -18.28 8.94
N LEU A 140 -17.01 -19.34 8.28
CA LEU A 140 -15.64 -19.40 7.72
C LEU A 140 -15.36 -18.24 6.76
N ASN A 141 -16.36 -17.81 6.00
CA ASN A 141 -16.21 -16.70 5.05
C ASN A 141 -15.80 -15.40 5.74
N LEU A 142 -16.36 -15.09 6.92
CA LEU A 142 -15.99 -13.90 7.69
C LEU A 142 -14.57 -14.02 8.24
N ILE A 143 -14.23 -15.19 8.78
CA ILE A 143 -12.89 -15.45 9.31
C ILE A 143 -11.83 -15.32 8.19
N PHE A 144 -12.10 -15.87 7.01
CA PHE A 144 -11.20 -15.75 5.87
C PHE A 144 -11.09 -14.31 5.36
N ALA A 145 -12.21 -13.56 5.31
CA ALA A 145 -12.18 -12.15 4.94
C ALA A 145 -11.25 -11.35 5.86
N ASP A 146 -11.33 -11.58 7.18
CA ASP A 146 -10.44 -10.93 8.15
C ASP A 146 -8.98 -11.37 7.97
N LEU A 147 -8.73 -12.67 7.78
CA LEU A 147 -7.37 -13.20 7.56
C LEU A 147 -6.70 -12.66 6.29
N VAL A 148 -7.46 -12.40 5.22
CA VAL A 148 -6.95 -11.81 3.98
C VAL A 148 -6.35 -10.43 4.24
N CYS A 149 -6.96 -9.61 5.10
CA CYS A 149 -6.42 -8.31 5.47
C CYS A 149 -5.03 -8.41 6.13
N TYR A 150 -4.78 -9.48 6.88
CA TYR A 150 -3.47 -9.72 7.51
C TYR A 150 -2.47 -10.44 6.61
N SER A 151 -2.91 -11.02 5.49
CA SER A 151 -2.03 -11.76 4.58
C SER A 151 -0.93 -10.88 3.95
N TYR A 152 -1.14 -9.57 3.87
CA TYR A 152 -0.14 -8.60 3.41
C TYR A 152 1.12 -8.58 4.28
N LEU A 153 1.07 -9.05 5.54
CA LEU A 153 2.26 -9.24 6.38
C LEU A 153 3.28 -10.19 5.73
N LEU A 154 2.84 -11.09 4.86
CA LEU A 154 3.73 -11.99 4.11
C LEU A 154 4.65 -11.25 3.14
N LEU A 155 4.34 -9.99 2.76
CA LEU A 155 5.24 -9.16 1.97
C LEU A 155 6.56 -8.83 2.69
N ILE A 156 6.66 -9.10 4.00
CA ILE A 156 7.93 -8.99 4.72
C ILE A 156 9.01 -9.88 4.11
N PHE A 157 8.66 -11.08 3.61
CA PHE A 157 9.64 -12.00 3.03
C PHE A 157 10.29 -11.46 1.74
N PRO A 158 9.53 -11.08 0.70
CA PRO A 158 10.12 -10.46 -0.50
C PRO A 158 10.82 -9.14 -0.17
N PHE A 159 10.33 -8.36 0.80
CA PHE A 159 11.00 -7.14 1.25
C PHE A 159 12.39 -7.41 1.83
N PHE A 160 12.52 -8.37 2.75
CA PHE A 160 13.82 -8.74 3.34
C PHE A 160 14.78 -9.33 2.31
N ASP A 161 14.28 -10.13 1.37
CA ASP A 161 15.06 -10.66 0.26
C ASP A 161 15.66 -9.53 -0.60
N LEU A 162 14.83 -8.54 -0.93
CA LEU A 162 15.23 -7.40 -1.74
C LEU A 162 16.22 -6.47 -1.04
N ILE A 163 16.08 -6.25 0.27
CA ILE A 163 16.98 -5.36 1.04
C ILE A 163 18.29 -6.04 1.41
N SER A 164 18.28 -7.35 1.64
CA SER A 164 19.51 -8.09 2.00
C SER A 164 20.54 -8.09 0.88
N ASP A 165 20.11 -7.89 -0.36
CA ASP A 165 20.98 -7.75 -1.51
C ASP A 165 21.02 -6.28 -1.93
N SER A 166 22.07 -5.58 -1.50
CA SER A 166 22.26 -4.14 -1.75
C SER A 166 22.29 -3.75 -3.24
N LYS A 167 22.44 -4.73 -4.14
CA LYS A 167 22.37 -4.54 -5.59
C LYS A 167 20.94 -4.63 -6.15
N LYS A 168 20.00 -5.20 -5.40
CA LYS A 168 18.65 -5.53 -5.87
C LYS A 168 17.59 -4.53 -5.48
N CYS A 169 17.74 -3.76 -4.40
CA CYS A 169 16.73 -2.77 -4.03
C CYS A 169 17.40 -1.52 -3.49
N GLU A 170 17.28 -0.44 -4.25
CA GLU A 170 17.68 0.87 -3.78
C GLU A 170 16.54 1.47 -2.96
N ILE A 171 16.72 1.53 -1.64
CA ILE A 171 15.70 2.08 -0.71
C ILE A 171 15.27 3.51 -1.10
N THR A 172 16.16 4.26 -1.76
CA THR A 172 15.87 5.58 -2.33
C THR A 172 14.72 5.56 -3.33
N LYS A 173 14.57 4.50 -4.14
CA LYS A 173 13.44 4.35 -5.08
C LYS A 173 12.13 4.21 -4.33
N VAL A 174 12.12 3.45 -3.23
CA VAL A 174 10.93 3.31 -2.36
C VAL A 174 10.53 4.68 -1.84
N PHE A 175 11.46 5.44 -1.23
CA PHE A 175 11.17 6.79 -0.74
C PHE A 175 10.67 7.74 -1.83
N GLN A 176 11.23 7.68 -3.05
CA GLN A 176 10.76 8.50 -4.17
C GLN A 176 9.33 8.14 -4.62
N ILE A 177 8.99 6.84 -4.64
CA ILE A 177 7.62 6.39 -4.91
C ILE A 177 6.66 6.96 -3.87
N PHE A 178 6.98 6.79 -2.57
CA PHE A 178 6.19 7.32 -1.46
C PHE A 178 5.99 8.84 -1.57
N SER A 179 7.05 9.61 -1.81
CA SER A 179 6.95 11.06 -1.95
C SER A 179 6.04 11.44 -3.11
N GLY A 180 6.14 10.79 -4.26
CA GLY A 180 5.32 11.13 -5.42
C GLY A 180 3.84 10.75 -5.22
N THR A 181 3.56 9.61 -4.59
CA THR A 181 2.18 9.22 -4.26
C THR A 181 1.55 10.16 -3.25
N ILE A 182 2.29 10.61 -2.22
CA ILE A 182 1.79 11.57 -1.22
C ILE A 182 1.49 12.93 -1.86
N ILE A 183 2.36 13.41 -2.75
CA ILE A 183 2.11 14.67 -3.47
C ILE A 183 0.84 14.51 -4.33
N ALA A 184 0.66 13.36 -4.99
CA ALA A 184 -0.51 13.10 -5.82
C ALA A 184 -1.81 13.01 -5.01
N THR A 185 -1.82 12.27 -3.89
CA THR A 185 -3.00 12.18 -2.99
C THR A 185 -3.32 13.54 -2.40
N SER A 186 -2.32 14.30 -1.96
CA SER A 186 -2.52 15.67 -1.45
C SER A 186 -3.13 16.58 -2.52
N ALA A 187 -2.65 16.50 -3.77
CA ALA A 187 -3.21 17.24 -4.89
C ALA A 187 -4.66 16.83 -5.17
N LEU A 188 -4.98 15.54 -5.09
CA LEU A 188 -6.35 15.04 -5.24
C LEU A 188 -7.27 15.54 -4.11
N THR A 189 -6.82 15.53 -2.85
CA THR A 189 -7.56 16.08 -1.71
C THR A 189 -7.88 17.56 -1.90
N ILE A 190 -6.88 18.37 -2.28
CA ILE A 190 -7.07 19.81 -2.53
C ILE A 190 -8.02 20.04 -3.71
N THR A 191 -7.85 19.28 -4.81
CA THR A 191 -8.73 19.37 -5.98
C THR A 191 -10.16 19.01 -5.62
N THR A 192 -10.36 17.94 -4.85
CA THR A 192 -11.68 17.51 -4.34
C THR A 192 -12.31 18.62 -3.51
N LEU A 193 -11.56 19.18 -2.56
CA LEU A 193 -12.03 20.27 -1.71
C LEU A 193 -12.45 21.48 -2.56
N TYR A 194 -11.64 21.85 -3.55
CA TYR A 194 -11.93 22.95 -4.46
C TYR A 194 -13.21 22.71 -5.27
N LEU A 195 -13.39 21.51 -5.83
CA LEU A 195 -14.59 21.17 -6.63
C LEU A 195 -15.88 21.32 -5.82
N PHE A 196 -15.88 20.93 -4.55
CA PHE A 196 -17.06 21.10 -3.68
C PHE A 196 -17.23 22.54 -3.20
N ALA A 197 -16.14 23.21 -2.80
CA ALA A 197 -16.18 24.60 -2.33
C ALA A 197 -16.62 25.59 -3.43
N SER A 198 -16.33 25.29 -4.69
CA SER A 198 -16.75 26.08 -5.87
C SER A 198 -18.11 25.65 -6.45
N HIS A 199 -18.78 24.66 -5.85
CA HIS A 199 -20.03 24.07 -6.35
C HIS A 199 -19.93 23.43 -7.74
N LEU A 200 -18.72 23.13 -8.24
CA LEU A 200 -18.51 22.37 -9.48
C LEU A 200 -18.84 20.88 -9.30
N ALA A 201 -18.69 20.37 -8.08
CA ALA A 201 -19.19 19.06 -7.68
C ALA A 201 -20.30 19.22 -6.63
N VAL A 202 -21.29 18.33 -6.70
CA VAL A 202 -22.45 18.35 -5.80
C VAL A 202 -22.54 17.00 -5.09
N HIS A 203 -23.02 17.01 -3.85
CA HIS A 203 -23.34 15.78 -3.12
C HIS A 203 -24.32 14.93 -3.92
N GLY A 204 -24.01 13.64 -4.08
CA GLY A 204 -24.79 12.71 -4.89
C GLY A 204 -24.52 12.78 -6.40
N GLY A 205 -23.71 13.73 -6.87
CA GLY A 205 -23.29 13.78 -8.27
C GLY A 205 -22.31 12.67 -8.65
N ILE A 206 -22.03 12.53 -9.95
CA ILE A 206 -21.18 11.47 -10.52
C ILE A 206 -19.79 11.44 -9.85
N TYR A 207 -19.17 12.60 -9.67
CA TYR A 207 -17.86 12.70 -9.00
C TYR A 207 -17.91 12.23 -7.54
N TYR A 208 -18.98 12.60 -6.81
CA TYR A 208 -19.19 12.15 -5.43
C TYR A 208 -19.39 10.64 -5.36
N GLN A 209 -20.19 10.07 -6.28
CA GLN A 209 -20.42 8.62 -6.34
C GLN A 209 -19.12 7.87 -6.61
N TRP A 210 -18.34 8.26 -7.63
CA TRP A 210 -17.02 7.68 -7.88
C TRP A 210 -16.13 7.73 -6.63
N PHE A 211 -16.00 8.90 -6.01
CA PHE A 211 -15.15 9.09 -4.84
C PHE A 211 -15.56 8.21 -3.65
N ARG A 212 -16.87 7.94 -3.50
CA ARG A 212 -17.44 7.16 -2.39
C ARG A 212 -17.50 5.66 -2.66
N GLU A 213 -17.87 5.24 -3.87
CA GLU A 213 -18.02 3.83 -4.23
C GLU A 213 -16.67 3.13 -4.34
N TYR A 214 -15.66 3.82 -4.89
CA TYR A 214 -14.27 3.33 -4.90
C TYR A 214 -13.54 3.50 -3.57
N ILE A 215 -14.26 3.95 -2.52
CA ILE A 215 -13.76 4.16 -1.16
C ILE A 215 -12.47 5.00 -1.15
N ILE A 216 -12.38 6.00 -2.03
CA ILE A 216 -11.20 6.87 -2.10
C ILE A 216 -11.14 7.75 -0.85
N GLY A 217 -12.31 8.16 -0.35
CA GLY A 217 -12.42 8.89 0.92
C GLY A 217 -13.85 9.21 1.33
N LYS A 218 -13.97 10.10 2.31
CA LYS A 218 -15.24 10.64 2.80
C LYS A 218 -15.27 12.15 2.61
N ILE A 219 -16.36 12.65 2.04
CA ILE A 219 -16.64 14.08 1.93
C ILE A 219 -17.82 14.38 2.85
N ALA A 220 -17.60 15.23 3.84
CA ALA A 220 -18.61 15.63 4.81
C ALA A 220 -18.92 17.12 4.67
N THR A 221 -20.20 17.45 4.50
CA THR A 221 -20.70 18.82 4.65
C THR A 221 -20.75 19.19 6.13
N MET A 222 -20.20 20.35 6.47
CA MET A 222 -20.48 21.02 7.74
C MET A 222 -21.33 22.27 7.49
N ASN A 223 -21.76 22.93 8.56
CA ASN A 223 -22.50 24.18 8.45
C ASN A 223 -21.65 25.26 7.75
N ASN A 224 -22.33 26.22 7.11
CA ASN A 224 -21.71 27.39 6.45
C ASN A 224 -20.83 27.06 5.22
N ASN A 225 -21.26 26.15 4.34
CA ASN A 225 -20.53 25.77 3.10
C ASN A 225 -19.10 25.27 3.34
N PHE A 226 -18.83 24.76 4.54
CA PHE A 226 -17.55 24.15 4.87
C PHE A 226 -17.57 22.67 4.53
N PHE A 227 -16.56 22.20 3.80
CA PHE A 227 -16.41 20.81 3.42
C PHE A 227 -15.16 20.22 4.06
N ARG A 228 -15.29 19.01 4.61
CA ARG A 228 -14.17 18.21 5.07
C ARG A 228 -13.99 17.02 4.14
N VAL A 229 -12.83 16.94 3.51
CA VAL A 229 -12.40 15.80 2.70
C VAL A 229 -11.37 15.02 3.51
N VAL A 230 -11.58 13.71 3.65
CA VAL A 230 -10.64 12.80 4.32
C VAL A 230 -10.44 11.59 3.42
N MET A 231 -9.21 11.34 2.99
CA MET A 231 -8.86 10.15 2.21
C MET A 231 -8.30 9.06 3.11
N SER A 232 -8.51 7.78 2.79
CA SER A 232 -7.93 6.70 3.59
C SER A 232 -6.39 6.71 3.54
N SER A 233 -5.79 7.30 2.49
CA SER A 233 -4.34 7.49 2.38
C SER A 233 -3.76 8.52 3.35
N ASP A 234 -4.58 9.40 3.94
CA ASP A 234 -4.08 10.46 4.82
C ASP A 234 -3.43 9.89 6.09
N ILE A 235 -3.89 8.70 6.54
CA ILE A 235 -3.27 7.96 7.66
C ILE A 235 -1.85 7.54 7.29
N LEU A 236 -1.66 7.02 6.08
CA LEU A 236 -0.36 6.58 5.61
C LEU A 236 0.60 7.77 5.40
N THR A 237 0.08 8.91 4.95
CA THR A 237 0.83 10.17 4.88
C THR A 237 1.37 10.58 6.25
N LEU A 238 0.58 10.44 7.32
CA LEU A 238 1.02 10.73 8.68
C LEU A 238 2.14 9.79 9.14
N VAL A 239 1.99 8.48 8.92
CA VAL A 239 3.03 7.49 9.28
C VAL A 239 4.34 7.82 8.55
N PHE A 240 4.26 8.14 7.26
CA PHE A 240 5.45 8.48 6.48
C PHE A 240 6.10 9.80 6.92
N PHE A 241 5.30 10.80 7.28
CA PHE A 241 5.78 12.05 7.85
C PHE A 241 6.57 11.81 9.15
N LEU A 242 6.06 10.94 10.03
CA LEU A 242 6.77 10.55 11.25
C LEU A 242 8.07 9.79 10.97
N ILE A 243 8.09 8.92 9.95
CA ILE A 243 9.32 8.25 9.49
C ILE A 243 10.35 9.27 9.01
N ILE A 244 9.95 10.25 8.17
CA ILE A 244 10.86 11.31 7.69
C ILE A 244 11.41 12.11 8.86
N ILE A 245 10.54 12.59 9.75
CA ILE A 245 10.95 13.35 10.94
C ILE A 245 11.97 12.55 11.74
N SER A 246 11.69 11.27 11.97
CA SER A 246 12.60 10.45 12.75
C SER A 246 13.94 10.25 12.04
N ILE A 247 13.98 10.01 10.74
CA ILE A 247 15.24 9.93 9.99
C ILE A 247 16.02 11.24 10.11
N LEU A 248 15.36 12.39 10.00
CA LEU A 248 15.98 13.71 10.15
C LEU A 248 16.56 13.90 11.56
N PHE A 249 15.81 13.54 12.62
CA PHE A 249 16.31 13.58 13.99
C PHE A 249 17.45 12.59 14.22
N PHE A 250 17.39 11.40 13.63
CA PHE A 250 18.43 10.39 13.78
C PHE A 250 19.74 10.81 13.12
N THR A 251 19.67 11.53 12.00
CA THR A 251 20.86 12.17 11.42
C THR A 251 21.43 13.29 12.27
N LEU A 252 20.68 13.79 13.26
CA LEU A 252 21.09 14.86 14.17
C LEU A 252 21.57 14.33 15.54
N GLU A 253 21.07 13.20 16.03
CA GLU A 253 21.40 12.71 17.38
C GLU A 253 21.31 11.16 17.52
N SER A 254 22.37 10.52 18.03
CA SER A 254 22.56 9.05 17.97
C SER A 254 21.84 8.23 19.06
N SER A 255 21.23 8.86 20.05
CA SER A 255 20.72 8.18 21.26
C SER A 255 19.25 7.73 21.20
N LEU A 256 18.53 7.97 20.10
CA LEU A 256 17.08 7.74 19.98
C LEU A 256 16.66 6.43 19.27
N GLU A 257 17.59 5.48 19.05
CA GLU A 257 17.32 4.22 18.28
C GLU A 257 16.17 3.39 18.82
N ILE A 258 16.02 3.30 20.15
CA ILE A 258 15.09 2.35 20.78
C ILE A 258 13.65 2.90 20.74
N PHE A 259 13.47 4.20 20.96
CA PHE A 259 12.14 4.84 20.92
C PHE A 259 11.52 4.80 19.51
N PHE A 260 12.36 4.79 18.47
CA PHE A 260 11.94 4.80 17.07
C PHE A 260 11.25 3.50 16.63
N TRP A 261 11.84 2.35 16.95
CA TRP A 261 11.28 1.05 16.55
C TRP A 261 9.98 0.73 17.28
N ASP A 262 9.86 1.17 18.53
CA ASP A 262 8.63 1.02 19.31
C ASP A 262 7.50 1.90 18.76
N LEU A 263 7.79 3.16 18.37
CA LEU A 263 6.79 4.06 17.77
C LEU A 263 6.32 3.57 16.39
N LEU A 264 7.23 3.08 15.56
CA LEU A 264 6.92 2.53 14.22
C LEU A 264 6.05 1.27 14.32
N LEU A 265 6.33 0.40 15.29
CA LEU A 265 5.49 -0.77 15.57
C LEU A 265 4.10 -0.36 16.06
N VAL A 266 4.01 0.60 16.99
CA VAL A 266 2.71 1.10 17.49
C VAL A 266 1.86 1.69 16.36
N LEU A 267 2.47 2.41 15.42
CA LEU A 267 1.77 2.98 14.26
C LEU A 267 1.36 1.92 13.22
N PHE A 268 2.15 0.86 13.05
CA PHE A 268 1.83 -0.24 12.13
C PHE A 268 0.66 -1.12 12.63
N PHE A 269 0.42 -1.15 13.95
CA PHE A 269 -0.71 -1.86 14.56
C PHE A 269 -1.96 -1.01 14.77
N TYR A 270 -1.91 0.29 14.48
CA TYR A 270 -3.03 1.22 14.67
C TYR A 270 -3.83 1.52 13.39
N VAL A 271 -3.42 0.95 12.25
CA VAL A 271 -4.17 0.93 10.98
C VAL A 271 -4.90 -0.40 10.87
#